data_AF-A0A1G8D0G5-F1
#
_entry.id   AF-A0A1G8D0G5-F1
#
_cell.length_a   1.000
_cell.length_b   1.000
_cell.length_c   1.000
_cell.angle_alpha   90.00
_cell.angle_beta   90.00
_cell.angle_gamma   90.00
#
_symmetry.space_group_name_H-M   'P 1'
#
loop_
_entity.id
_entity.type
_entity.pdbx_description
1 polymer ?
#
loop_
_entity_poly.entity_id
_entity_poly.type
_entity_poly.pdbx_seq_one_letter_code
_entity_poly.pdbx_strand_id
1 'polypeptide(L)'
;MVPAQSHVPAGRPLWSLLEDAFVDEGAEHLTVHGRWGAIEIADTSPLVREALHRMSLGPVALENISALHENFVRWKTGSGPCLVWRKLKNTLDQLGGCLVPSLGLDDGAGPILSVVAVTRDAVFGLPHISADQPVTMRRGTEIERLNGDQALACAGQQYQVILHNAPATEIAKWLLDTETTVASVAEALHLEKALVSDVVAYLAGAGLVVTARR
;
A
#
# COMPACT_ATOMS: atom_id res chain seq x y z
N MET A 1 5.57 13.23 20.41
CA MET A 1 5.19 12.02 19.65
C MET A 1 6.36 11.69 18.74
N VAL A 2 7.10 10.62 19.04
CA VAL A 2 8.24 10.19 18.19
C VAL A 2 7.64 9.82 16.83
N PRO A 3 8.15 10.31 15.69
CA PRO A 3 7.67 9.85 14.39
C PRO A 3 7.88 8.34 14.34
N ALA A 4 6.79 7.57 14.25
CA ALA A 4 6.86 6.15 14.01
C ALA A 4 7.68 5.97 12.72
N GLN A 5 8.72 5.14 12.77
CA GLN A 5 9.49 4.83 11.56
C GLN A 5 8.52 4.24 10.53
N SER A 6 8.55 4.77 9.31
CA SER A 6 7.80 4.20 8.20
C SER A 6 8.57 3.01 7.64
N HIS A 7 7.86 1.94 7.33
CA HIS A 7 8.45 0.79 6.65
C HIS A 7 8.86 1.17 5.24
N VAL A 8 10.03 0.73 4.82
CA VAL A 8 10.53 0.88 3.44
C VAL A 8 10.47 -0.52 2.82
N PRO A 9 9.52 -0.78 1.90
CA PRO A 9 9.40 -2.09 1.29
C PRO A 9 10.67 -2.48 0.53
N ALA A 10 11.04 -3.75 0.63
CA ALA A 10 12.10 -4.33 -0.20
C ALA A 10 11.56 -4.78 -1.56
N GLY A 11 10.33 -5.28 -1.60
CA GLY A 11 9.56 -5.47 -2.82
C GLY A 11 9.08 -4.15 -3.40
N ARG A 12 8.24 -4.22 -4.43
CA ARG A 12 7.90 -3.08 -5.27
C ARG A 12 6.57 -2.45 -4.86
N PRO A 13 6.55 -1.24 -4.27
CA PRO A 13 5.30 -0.54 -4.00
C PRO A 13 4.66 -0.12 -5.32
N LEU A 14 3.38 -0.43 -5.47
CA LEU A 14 2.56 -0.10 -6.61
C LEU A 14 1.38 0.76 -6.15
N TRP A 15 0.92 1.64 -7.02
CA TRP A 15 -0.23 2.50 -6.79
C TRP A 15 -1.14 2.44 -8.00
N SER A 16 -2.44 2.32 -7.78
CA SER A 16 -3.47 2.54 -8.79
C SER A 16 -4.63 3.33 -8.22
N LEU A 17 -5.54 3.75 -9.09
CA LEU A 17 -6.87 4.18 -8.68
C LEU A 17 -7.78 2.96 -8.48
N LEU A 18 -8.86 3.14 -7.72
CA LEU A 18 -9.97 2.18 -7.71
C LEU A 18 -10.52 2.00 -9.13
N GLU A 19 -11.05 0.80 -9.41
CA GLU A 19 -11.59 0.44 -10.73
C GLU A 19 -12.70 1.39 -11.21
N ASP A 20 -13.48 1.93 -10.28
CA ASP A 20 -14.56 2.87 -10.57
C ASP A 20 -14.15 4.34 -10.46
N ALA A 21 -12.85 4.61 -10.30
CA ALA A 21 -12.31 5.95 -10.27
C ALA A 21 -11.73 6.35 -11.63
N PHE A 22 -12.04 7.56 -12.08
CA PHE A 22 -11.51 8.14 -13.30
C PHE A 22 -11.02 9.57 -13.08
N VAL A 23 -10.07 9.97 -13.92
CA VAL A 23 -9.45 11.29 -13.87
C VAL A 23 -10.14 12.18 -14.91
N ASP A 24 -10.72 13.28 -14.46
CA ASP A 24 -11.19 14.37 -15.32
C ASP A 24 -10.13 15.47 -15.31
N GLU A 25 -9.59 15.79 -16.48
CA GLU A 25 -8.50 16.72 -16.61
C GLU A 25 -8.75 17.79 -17.67
N GLY A 26 -8.43 19.03 -17.30
CA GLY A 26 -8.37 20.17 -18.22
C GLY A 26 -7.15 21.02 -17.92
N ALA A 27 -7.00 22.14 -18.63
CA ALA A 27 -5.80 22.99 -18.54
C ALA A 27 -5.52 23.47 -17.11
N GLU A 28 -6.56 23.85 -16.36
CA GLU A 28 -6.45 24.44 -15.01
C GLU A 28 -7.11 23.60 -13.90
N HIS A 29 -7.76 22.49 -14.25
CA HIS A 29 -8.40 21.60 -13.28
C HIS A 29 -7.88 20.16 -13.40
N LEU A 30 -7.92 19.48 -12.27
CA LEU A 30 -7.61 18.06 -12.15
C LEU A 30 -8.52 17.50 -11.06
N THR A 31 -9.42 16.60 -11.45
CA THR A 31 -10.43 16.04 -10.55
C THR A 31 -10.39 14.53 -10.66
N VAL A 32 -10.45 13.83 -9.52
CA VAL A 32 -10.67 12.39 -9.49
C VAL A 32 -12.10 12.13 -9.08
N HIS A 33 -12.85 11.48 -9.96
CA HIS A 33 -14.20 11.02 -9.69
C HIS A 33 -14.14 9.58 -9.23
N GLY A 34 -14.87 9.23 -8.17
CA GLY A 34 -15.05 7.83 -7.74
C GLY A 34 -16.37 7.65 -7.01
N ARG A 35 -16.58 6.46 -6.43
CA ARG A 35 -17.84 6.11 -5.73
C ARG A 35 -18.26 7.04 -4.59
N TRP A 36 -17.32 7.79 -3.99
CA TRP A 36 -17.60 8.73 -2.90
C TRP A 36 -17.69 10.20 -3.34
N GLY A 37 -17.73 10.45 -4.65
CA GLY A 37 -17.85 11.77 -5.25
C GLY A 37 -16.57 12.23 -5.96
N ALA A 38 -16.57 13.51 -6.34
CA ALA A 38 -15.45 14.17 -6.98
C ALA A 38 -14.46 14.73 -5.94
N ILE A 39 -13.17 14.60 -6.22
CA ILE A 39 -12.06 15.11 -5.42
C ILE A 39 -11.26 16.05 -6.30
N GLU A 40 -11.34 17.34 -6.02
CA GLU A 40 -10.54 18.36 -6.69
C GLU A 40 -9.10 18.32 -6.18
N ILE A 41 -8.15 18.24 -7.11
CA ILE A 41 -6.73 18.12 -6.80
C ILE A 41 -6.07 19.48 -6.91
N ALA A 42 -5.57 19.98 -5.79
CA ALA A 42 -4.93 21.30 -5.74
C ALA A 42 -3.60 21.38 -6.53
N ASP A 43 -2.86 20.26 -6.65
CA ASP A 43 -1.61 20.22 -7.39
C ASP A 43 -1.82 19.69 -8.82
N THR A 44 -1.95 20.61 -9.78
CA THR A 44 -2.15 20.30 -11.21
C THR A 44 -0.84 20.15 -11.99
N SER A 45 0.30 19.98 -11.30
CA SER A 45 1.61 19.87 -11.94
C SER A 45 1.71 18.66 -12.88
N PRO A 46 2.59 18.72 -13.90
CA PRO A 46 2.78 17.60 -14.84
C PRO A 46 3.11 16.27 -14.16
N LEU A 47 3.81 16.32 -13.03
CA LEU A 47 4.12 15.13 -12.23
C LEU A 47 2.86 14.45 -11.69
N VAL A 48 1.93 15.23 -11.11
CA VAL A 48 0.70 14.67 -10.55
C VAL A 48 -0.19 14.13 -11.65
N ARG A 49 -0.32 14.85 -12.77
CA ARG A 49 -1.08 14.39 -13.95
C ARG A 49 -0.56 13.07 -14.49
N GLU A 50 0.77 12.97 -14.67
CA GLU A 50 1.40 11.74 -15.14
C GLU A 50 1.19 10.58 -14.14
N ALA A 51 1.32 10.85 -12.84
CA ALA A 51 1.06 9.84 -11.81
C ALA A 51 -0.39 9.34 -11.86
N LEU A 52 -1.37 10.24 -11.85
CA LEU A 52 -2.79 9.88 -11.92
C LEU A 52 -3.15 9.17 -13.23
N HIS A 53 -2.59 9.63 -14.36
CA HIS A 53 -2.78 8.97 -15.64
C HIS A 53 -2.30 7.51 -15.59
N ARG A 54 -1.06 7.26 -15.15
CA ARG A 54 -0.54 5.89 -15.02
C ARG A 54 -1.34 5.05 -14.04
N MET A 55 -1.74 5.63 -12.91
CA MET A 55 -2.55 4.93 -11.89
C MET A 55 -3.95 4.57 -12.40
N SER A 56 -4.51 5.34 -13.34
CA SER A 56 -5.79 5.02 -13.99
C SER A 56 -5.69 3.83 -14.96
N LEU A 57 -4.48 3.53 -15.44
CA LEU A 57 -4.20 2.38 -16.31
C LEU A 57 -3.93 1.09 -15.52
N GLY A 58 -3.73 1.18 -14.21
CA GLY A 58 -3.50 0.05 -13.32
C GLY A 58 -2.34 0.27 -12.33
N PRO A 59 -1.95 -0.78 -11.58
CA PRO A 59 -0.88 -0.70 -10.60
C PRO A 59 0.47 -0.30 -11.22
N VAL A 60 0.99 0.85 -10.81
CA VAL A 60 2.27 1.39 -11.30
C VAL A 60 3.22 1.67 -10.13
N ALA A 61 4.50 1.37 -10.32
CA ALA A 61 5.55 1.89 -9.45
C ALA A 61 5.83 3.34 -9.82
N LEU A 62 5.42 4.29 -8.98
CA LEU A 62 5.60 5.72 -9.25
C LEU A 62 7.07 6.14 -9.34
N GLU A 63 7.99 5.38 -8.74
CA GLU A 63 9.44 5.57 -8.95
C GLU A 63 9.89 5.44 -10.40
N ASN A 64 9.06 4.86 -11.29
CA ASN A 64 9.32 4.81 -12.73
C ASN A 64 8.98 6.12 -13.47
N ILE A 65 8.52 7.15 -12.75
CA ILE A 65 8.43 8.52 -13.29
C ILE A 65 9.79 9.18 -13.06
N SER A 66 10.43 9.64 -14.13
CA SER A 66 11.84 10.11 -14.10
C SER A 66 12.11 11.14 -13.01
N ALA A 67 11.21 12.11 -12.82
CA ALA A 67 11.34 13.13 -11.78
C ALA A 67 11.35 12.56 -10.34
N LEU A 68 10.65 11.45 -10.11
CA LEU A 68 10.63 10.75 -8.81
C LEU A 68 11.85 9.85 -8.65
N HIS A 69 12.29 9.19 -9.73
CA HIS A 69 13.50 8.38 -9.74
C HIS A 69 14.72 9.22 -9.35
N GLU A 70 14.93 10.34 -10.03
CA GLU A 70 16.05 11.25 -9.76
C GLU A 70 16.00 11.80 -8.33
N ASN A 71 14.81 12.16 -7.83
CA ASN A 71 14.66 12.65 -6.47
C ASN A 71 14.97 11.54 -5.43
N PHE A 72 14.56 10.31 -5.70
CA PHE A 72 14.84 9.16 -4.84
C PHE A 72 16.33 8.83 -4.77
N VAL A 73 17.02 8.79 -5.92
CA VAL A 73 18.47 8.56 -5.99
C VAL A 73 19.22 9.65 -5.21
N ARG A 74 18.83 10.92 -5.36
CA ARG A 74 19.42 12.04 -4.60
C ARG A 74 19.19 11.91 -3.11
N TRP A 75 18.01 11.47 -2.69
CA TRP A 75 17.72 11.25 -1.26
C TRP A 75 18.54 10.09 -0.69
N LYS A 76 18.58 8.93 -1.37
CA LYS A 76 19.38 7.77 -0.96
C LYS A 76 20.87 8.08 -0.85
N THR A 77 21.38 8.96 -1.70
CA THR A 77 22.80 9.40 -1.70
C THR A 77 23.07 10.57 -0.74
N GLY A 78 22.10 10.99 0.07
CA GLY A 78 22.26 12.10 1.03
C GLY A 78 22.37 13.49 0.38
N SER A 79 22.09 13.61 -0.92
CA SER A 79 22.29 14.82 -1.73
C SER A 79 21.07 15.77 -1.75
N GLY A 80 20.09 15.55 -0.87
CA GLY A 80 18.97 16.47 -0.66
C GLY A 80 17.70 15.81 -0.12
N PRO A 81 16.71 16.62 0.28
CA PRO A 81 15.44 16.13 0.79
C PRO A 81 14.54 15.54 -0.32
N CYS A 82 13.71 14.57 0.05
CA CYS A 82 12.75 13.89 -0.83
C CYS A 82 11.46 14.73 -1.02
N LEU A 83 11.60 16.02 -1.35
CA LEU A 83 10.49 16.99 -1.38
C LEU A 83 9.46 16.67 -2.47
N VAL A 84 9.91 16.14 -3.61
CA VAL A 84 9.04 15.83 -4.75
C VAL A 84 8.12 14.67 -4.38
N TRP A 85 8.68 13.62 -3.79
CA TRP A 85 7.91 12.50 -3.23
C TRP A 85 6.94 12.95 -2.15
N ARG A 86 7.37 13.82 -1.22
CA ARG A 86 6.48 14.33 -0.17
C ARG A 86 5.31 15.13 -0.74
N LYS A 87 5.56 15.96 -1.76
CA LYS A 87 4.51 16.72 -2.44
C LYS A 87 3.50 15.79 -3.11
N LEU A 88 3.99 14.79 -3.86
CA LEU A 88 3.13 13.80 -4.48
C LEU A 88 2.36 12.98 -3.44
N LYS A 89 2.99 12.52 -2.36
CA LYS A 89 2.32 11.79 -1.29
C LYS A 89 1.18 12.60 -0.66
N ASN A 90 1.40 13.89 -0.39
CA ASN A 90 0.34 14.77 0.10
C ASN A 90 -0.83 14.90 -0.89
N THR A 91 -0.56 14.83 -2.19
CA THR A 91 -1.60 14.79 -3.23
C THR A 91 -2.33 13.46 -3.25
N LEU A 92 -1.61 12.34 -3.16
CA LEU A 92 -2.20 11.00 -3.09
C LEU A 92 -3.07 10.82 -1.83
N ASP A 93 -2.67 11.43 -0.71
CA ASP A 93 -3.45 11.39 0.54
C ASP A 93 -4.79 12.13 0.44
N GLN A 94 -4.92 13.08 -0.50
CA GLN A 94 -6.21 13.74 -0.79
C GLN A 94 -7.18 12.83 -1.53
N LEU A 95 -6.68 11.81 -2.25
CA LEU A 95 -7.53 10.85 -2.96
C LEU A 95 -8.30 9.94 -2.00
N GLY A 96 -7.84 9.83 -0.75
CA GLY A 96 -8.46 9.00 0.27
C GLY A 96 -8.75 7.60 -0.24
N GLY A 97 -10.02 7.19 -0.15
CA GLY A 97 -10.46 5.88 -0.56
C GLY A 97 -10.27 5.55 -2.05
N CYS A 98 -10.04 6.54 -2.93
CA CYS A 98 -9.83 6.28 -4.36
C CYS A 98 -8.46 5.67 -4.69
N LEU A 99 -7.53 5.63 -3.72
CA LEU A 99 -6.21 5.07 -3.89
C LEU A 99 -6.19 3.57 -3.55
N VAL A 100 -5.50 2.78 -4.37
CA VAL A 100 -5.21 1.36 -4.10
C VAL A 100 -3.69 1.18 -4.02
N PRO A 101 -3.13 1.15 -2.80
CA PRO A 101 -1.75 0.73 -2.56
C PRO A 101 -1.63 -0.78 -2.73
N SER A 102 -0.64 -1.23 -3.47
CA SER A 102 -0.39 -2.65 -3.69
C SER A 102 1.09 -2.98 -3.52
N LEU A 103 1.39 -4.23 -3.21
CA LEU A 103 2.76 -4.74 -3.16
C LEU A 103 2.95 -5.70 -4.33
N GLY A 104 3.97 -5.48 -5.16
CA GLY A 104 4.42 -6.41 -6.18
C GLY A 104 5.78 -7.02 -5.85
N LEU A 105 6.12 -8.10 -6.54
CA LEU A 105 7.49 -8.62 -6.58
C LEU A 105 8.27 -7.97 -7.73
N ASP A 106 9.59 -8.12 -7.71
CA ASP A 106 10.49 -7.64 -8.76
C ASP A 106 10.55 -8.57 -9.99
N ASP A 107 9.47 -9.31 -10.24
CA ASP A 107 9.32 -10.25 -11.36
C ASP A 107 8.44 -9.70 -12.51
N GLY A 108 7.77 -8.58 -12.29
CA GLY A 108 6.87 -7.96 -13.26
C GLY A 108 5.50 -8.64 -13.39
N ALA A 109 5.17 -9.62 -12.53
CA ALA A 109 3.92 -10.39 -12.60
C ALA A 109 2.69 -9.66 -12.04
N GLY A 110 2.85 -8.42 -11.57
CA GLY A 110 1.80 -7.61 -10.97
C GLY A 110 1.82 -7.67 -9.43
N PRO A 111 0.75 -7.18 -8.77
CA PRO A 111 0.67 -7.17 -7.31
C PRO A 111 0.44 -8.57 -6.74
N ILE A 112 1.07 -8.87 -5.61
CA ILE A 112 0.79 -10.05 -4.78
C ILE A 112 -0.33 -9.78 -3.77
N LEU A 113 -0.49 -8.52 -3.37
CA LEU A 113 -1.64 -8.04 -2.60
C LEU A 113 -1.99 -6.60 -2.99
N SER A 114 -3.26 -6.25 -2.80
CA SER A 114 -3.79 -4.89 -3.01
C SER A 114 -4.66 -4.46 -1.83
N VAL A 115 -4.45 -3.24 -1.34
CA VAL A 115 -5.18 -2.65 -0.22
C VAL A 115 -6.29 -1.77 -0.79
N VAL A 116 -7.53 -2.19 -0.62
CA VAL A 116 -8.71 -1.55 -1.20
C VAL A 116 -9.49 -0.85 -0.09
N ALA A 117 -9.67 0.46 -0.20
CA ALA A 117 -10.43 1.20 0.81
C ALA A 117 -11.92 0.84 0.78
N VAL A 118 -12.53 0.83 1.96
CA VAL A 118 -13.99 0.68 2.15
C VAL A 118 -14.64 1.97 2.69
N THR A 119 -13.84 2.98 3.03
CA THR A 119 -14.32 4.32 3.42
C THR A 119 -13.67 5.42 2.58
N ARG A 120 -14.33 6.58 2.52
CA ARG A 120 -13.90 7.75 1.74
C ARG A 120 -12.60 8.36 2.25
N ASP A 121 -12.43 8.41 3.56
CA ASP A 121 -11.40 9.14 4.28
C ASP A 121 -10.16 8.27 4.62
N ALA A 122 -10.05 7.11 3.99
CA ALA A 122 -8.98 6.16 4.25
C ALA A 122 -7.63 6.74 3.79
N VAL A 123 -6.68 6.88 4.71
CA VAL A 123 -5.30 7.32 4.40
C VAL A 123 -4.32 6.22 4.74
N PHE A 124 -3.60 5.73 3.72
CA PHE A 124 -2.74 4.57 3.88
C PHE A 124 -1.35 4.96 4.39
N GLY A 125 -0.90 4.23 5.41
CA GLY A 125 0.44 4.33 5.98
C GLY A 125 1.08 2.95 6.09
N LEU A 126 2.40 2.90 5.98
CA LEU A 126 3.20 1.69 6.09
C LEU A 126 3.97 1.71 7.43
N PRO A 127 3.42 1.12 8.50
CA PRO A 127 4.09 1.12 9.80
C PRO A 127 5.31 0.19 9.77
N HIS A 128 6.42 0.63 10.36
CA HIS A 128 7.54 -0.27 10.63
C HIS A 128 7.20 -1.22 11.79
N ILE A 129 7.39 -2.52 11.54
CA ILE A 129 7.28 -3.58 12.54
C ILE A 129 8.63 -4.28 12.62
N SER A 130 9.19 -4.36 13.82
CA SER A 130 10.48 -5.04 14.01
C SER A 130 10.30 -6.54 13.80
N ALA A 131 11.35 -7.19 13.28
CA ALA A 131 11.26 -8.59 12.92
C ALA A 131 10.96 -9.56 14.06
N ASP A 132 11.40 -9.20 15.27
CA ASP A 132 11.23 -9.99 16.49
C ASP A 132 10.03 -9.49 17.32
N GLN A 133 9.30 -8.50 16.81
CA GLN A 133 8.09 -7.99 17.45
C GLN A 133 6.94 -8.97 17.26
N PRO A 134 6.26 -9.41 18.34
CA PRO A 134 5.09 -10.25 18.21
C PRO A 134 3.97 -9.55 17.46
N VAL A 135 3.43 -10.25 16.47
CA VAL A 135 2.31 -9.84 15.62
C VAL A 135 1.27 -10.94 15.56
N THR A 136 0.02 -10.54 15.38
CA THR A 136 -1.09 -11.47 15.14
C THR A 136 -2.14 -10.80 14.26
N MET A 137 -2.94 -11.60 13.55
CA MET A 137 -4.10 -11.07 12.86
C MET A 137 -5.10 -10.49 13.86
N ARG A 138 -5.71 -9.35 13.52
CA ARG A 138 -6.78 -8.75 14.30
C ARG A 138 -7.92 -9.75 14.44
N ARG A 139 -8.44 -9.87 15.67
CA ARG A 139 -9.59 -10.71 15.94
C ARG A 139 -10.81 -10.25 15.14
N GLY A 140 -11.46 -11.20 14.47
CA GLY A 140 -12.60 -10.92 13.58
C GLY A 140 -12.17 -10.53 12.16
N THR A 141 -10.90 -10.72 11.80
CA THR A 141 -10.51 -10.76 10.38
C THR A 141 -10.99 -12.08 9.77
N GLU A 142 -11.67 -11.98 8.64
CA GLU A 142 -12.20 -13.11 7.89
C GLU A 142 -11.54 -13.17 6.50
N ILE A 143 -11.41 -14.39 5.96
CA ILE A 143 -11.01 -14.61 4.56
C ILE A 143 -12.26 -14.97 3.77
N GLU A 144 -12.56 -14.17 2.76
CA GLU A 144 -13.63 -14.44 1.80
C GLU A 144 -13.04 -14.71 0.41
N ARG A 145 -13.76 -15.45 -0.43
CA ARG A 145 -13.37 -15.65 -1.82
C ARG A 145 -14.03 -14.58 -2.69
N LEU A 146 -13.22 -13.81 -3.42
CA LEU A 146 -13.69 -12.70 -4.26
C LEU A 146 -13.13 -12.84 -5.67
N ASN A 147 -13.99 -13.08 -6.66
CA ASN A 147 -13.61 -13.13 -8.09
C ASN A 147 -12.40 -14.01 -8.43
N GLY A 148 -12.17 -15.10 -7.68
CA GLY A 148 -11.04 -16.00 -7.86
C GLY A 148 -9.90 -15.78 -6.87
N ASP A 149 -9.81 -14.57 -6.31
CA ASP A 149 -8.84 -14.17 -5.28
C ASP A 149 -9.39 -14.41 -3.86
N GLN A 150 -8.55 -14.13 -2.85
CA GLN A 150 -8.94 -14.12 -1.44
C GLN A 150 -8.94 -12.68 -0.92
N ALA A 151 -9.99 -12.28 -0.22
CA ALA A 151 -10.09 -10.98 0.43
C ALA A 151 -10.01 -11.16 1.94
N LEU A 152 -9.15 -10.40 2.59
CA LEU A 152 -9.13 -10.23 4.04
C LEU A 152 -9.92 -8.98 4.41
N ALA A 153 -10.89 -9.12 5.30
CA ALA A 153 -11.65 -8.00 5.83
C ALA A 153 -11.86 -8.14 7.33
N CYS A 154 -11.94 -7.02 8.03
CA CYS A 154 -12.28 -7.00 9.45
C CYS A 154 -13.25 -5.84 9.71
N ALA A 155 -14.35 -6.13 10.41
CA ALA A 155 -15.37 -5.14 10.70
C ALA A 155 -14.77 -3.90 11.39
N GLY A 156 -15.14 -2.72 10.90
CA GLY A 156 -14.67 -1.44 11.45
C GLY A 156 -13.27 -1.01 11.02
N GLN A 157 -12.60 -1.74 10.11
CA GLN A 157 -11.37 -1.26 9.46
C GLN A 157 -11.71 -0.48 8.18
N GLN A 158 -10.81 0.43 7.78
CA GLN A 158 -10.98 1.29 6.60
C GLN A 158 -10.59 0.60 5.29
N TYR A 159 -10.02 -0.61 5.37
CA TYR A 159 -9.48 -1.34 4.24
C TYR A 159 -9.90 -2.81 4.26
N GLN A 160 -10.05 -3.37 3.06
CA GLN A 160 -9.96 -4.80 2.79
C GLN A 160 -8.65 -5.05 2.01
N VAL A 161 -8.06 -6.23 2.16
CA VAL A 161 -6.85 -6.60 1.41
C VAL A 161 -7.15 -7.77 0.48
N ILE A 162 -6.96 -7.57 -0.81
CA ILE A 162 -7.07 -8.61 -1.82
C ILE A 162 -5.71 -9.29 -1.94
N LEU A 163 -5.69 -10.62 -1.83
CA LEU A 163 -4.54 -11.49 -1.97
C LEU A 163 -4.64 -12.17 -3.34
N HIS A 164 -3.77 -11.78 -4.26
CA HIS A 164 -3.81 -12.24 -5.65
C HIS A 164 -3.08 -13.58 -5.84
N ASN A 165 -2.00 -13.82 -5.09
CA ASN A 165 -1.19 -15.03 -5.24
C ASN A 165 -0.35 -15.36 -3.99
N ALA A 166 0.35 -16.50 -4.04
CA ALA A 166 1.48 -16.74 -3.15
C ALA A 166 2.61 -15.77 -3.52
N PRO A 167 3.37 -15.24 -2.54
CA PRO A 167 3.45 -15.70 -1.15
C PRO A 167 2.51 -14.98 -0.16
N ALA A 168 1.85 -13.89 -0.57
CA ALA A 168 1.02 -13.08 0.33
C ALA A 168 -0.11 -13.88 1.00
N THR A 169 -0.77 -14.76 0.24
CA THR A 169 -1.82 -15.65 0.75
C THR A 169 -1.34 -16.60 1.85
N GLU A 170 -0.13 -17.14 1.73
CA GLU A 170 0.41 -18.10 2.70
C GLU A 170 0.81 -17.41 3.99
N ILE A 171 1.44 -16.23 3.89
CA ILE A 171 1.77 -15.38 5.04
C ILE A 171 0.50 -14.98 5.80
N ALA A 172 -0.54 -14.52 5.09
CA ALA A 172 -1.80 -14.12 5.72
C ALA A 172 -2.49 -15.26 6.47
N LYS A 173 -2.50 -16.47 5.89
CA LYS A 173 -3.05 -17.67 6.53
C LYS A 173 -2.28 -18.03 7.79
N TRP A 174 -0.95 -17.98 7.75
CA TRP A 174 -0.13 -18.25 8.93
C TRP A 174 -0.44 -17.29 10.09
N LEU A 175 -0.66 -16.01 9.79
CA LEU A 175 -0.96 -14.99 10.81
C LEU A 175 -2.35 -15.14 11.46
N LEU A 176 -3.27 -15.90 10.86
CA LEU A 176 -4.60 -16.14 11.43
C LEU A 176 -4.58 -17.13 12.60
N ASP A 177 -3.62 -18.05 12.60
CA ASP A 177 -3.64 -19.20 13.51
C ASP A 177 -3.04 -18.90 14.89
N THR A 178 -2.02 -18.03 14.95
CA THR A 178 -1.28 -17.78 16.20
C THR A 178 -0.61 -16.41 16.22
N GLU A 179 -0.31 -15.92 17.43
CA GLU A 179 0.72 -14.90 17.62
C GLU A 179 2.08 -15.45 17.17
N THR A 180 2.83 -14.65 16.42
CA THR A 180 4.10 -15.04 15.81
C THR A 180 5.01 -13.83 15.58
N THR A 181 6.15 -14.01 14.92
CA THR A 181 7.06 -12.93 14.52
C THR A 181 7.35 -13.02 13.03
N VAL A 182 7.76 -11.91 12.41
CA VAL A 182 8.21 -11.91 11.00
C VAL A 182 9.34 -12.93 10.79
N ALA A 183 10.28 -13.03 11.75
CA ALA A 183 11.37 -14.00 11.69
C ALA A 183 10.86 -15.46 11.67
N SER A 184 9.92 -15.81 12.56
CA SER A 184 9.36 -17.16 12.64
C SER A 184 8.55 -17.54 11.39
N VAL A 185 7.77 -16.60 10.84
CA VAL A 185 7.01 -16.84 9.60
C VAL A 185 7.96 -17.06 8.42
N ALA A 186 9.01 -16.23 8.30
CA ALA A 186 10.01 -16.36 7.24
C ALA A 186 10.73 -17.72 7.29
N GLU A 187 11.11 -18.16 8.49
CA GLU A 187 11.73 -19.46 8.70
C GLU A 187 10.78 -20.62 8.34
N ALA A 188 9.55 -20.58 8.83
CA ALA A 188 8.58 -21.66 8.65
C ALA A 188 8.10 -21.82 7.19
N LEU A 189 7.94 -20.71 6.47
CA LEU A 189 7.51 -20.71 5.07
C LEU A 189 8.70 -20.75 4.08
N HIS A 190 9.95 -20.77 4.58
CA HIS A 190 11.16 -20.68 3.76
C HIS A 190 11.16 -19.46 2.81
N LEU A 191 10.67 -18.32 3.30
CA LEU A 191 10.58 -17.07 2.55
C LEU A 191 11.65 -16.07 2.99
N GLU A 192 11.95 -15.11 2.11
CA GLU A 192 12.81 -14.00 2.48
C GLU A 192 12.16 -13.15 3.59
N LYS A 193 12.93 -12.87 4.64
CA LYS A 193 12.48 -12.07 5.78
C LYS A 193 11.96 -10.69 5.38
N ALA A 194 12.58 -10.08 4.36
CA ALA A 194 12.18 -8.77 3.85
C ALA A 194 10.77 -8.81 3.22
N LEU A 195 10.49 -9.82 2.40
CA LEU A 195 9.17 -10.04 1.81
C LEU A 195 8.09 -10.25 2.89
N VAL A 196 8.36 -11.06 3.91
CA VAL A 196 7.42 -11.25 5.03
C VAL A 196 7.19 -9.93 5.77
N SER A 197 8.25 -9.16 6.00
CA SER A 197 8.18 -7.83 6.61
C SER A 197 7.28 -6.88 5.81
N ASP A 198 7.41 -6.89 4.48
CA ASP A 198 6.60 -6.06 3.59
C ASP A 198 5.13 -6.43 3.67
N VAL A 199 4.80 -7.72 3.51
CA VAL A 199 3.40 -8.20 3.59
C VAL A 199 2.79 -7.85 4.96
N VAL A 200 3.51 -8.12 6.05
CA VAL A 200 3.07 -7.79 7.41
C VAL A 200 2.84 -6.28 7.58
N ALA A 201 3.73 -5.44 7.04
CA ALA A 201 3.57 -3.99 7.08
C ALA A 201 2.35 -3.50 6.28
N TYR A 202 2.06 -4.08 5.11
CA TYR A 202 0.86 -3.75 4.33
C TYR A 202 -0.42 -4.17 5.07
N LEU A 203 -0.46 -5.38 5.64
CA LEU A 203 -1.60 -5.85 6.44
C LEU A 203 -1.80 -5.01 7.71
N ALA A 204 -0.71 -4.57 8.35
CA ALA A 204 -0.78 -3.68 9.50
C ALA A 204 -1.23 -2.26 9.11
N GLY A 205 -0.78 -1.76 7.95
CA GLY A 205 -1.25 -0.49 7.37
C GLY A 205 -2.74 -0.50 7.03
N ALA A 206 -3.27 -1.67 6.63
CA ALA A 206 -4.70 -1.90 6.45
C ALA A 206 -5.46 -2.09 7.77
N GLY A 207 -4.78 -2.11 8.91
CA GLY A 207 -5.36 -2.34 10.23
C GLY A 207 -5.69 -3.79 10.53
N LEU A 208 -5.31 -4.74 9.67
CA LEU A 208 -5.62 -6.17 9.79
C LEU A 208 -4.62 -6.92 10.67
N VAL A 209 -3.37 -6.47 10.73
CA VAL A 209 -2.37 -7.01 11.67
C VAL A 209 -2.16 -6.04 12.82
N VAL A 210 -2.05 -6.58 14.03
CA VAL A 210 -1.74 -5.83 15.25
C VAL A 210 -0.47 -6.37 15.89
N THR A 211 0.28 -5.47 16.52
CA THR A 211 1.37 -5.87 17.40
C THR A 211 0.78 -6.22 18.76
N ALA A 212 1.22 -7.33 19.35
CA ALA A 212 0.82 -7.65 20.71
C ALA A 212 1.39 -6.56 21.63
N ARG A 213 0.52 -5.89 22.40
CA ARG A 213 1.01 -5.00 23.46
C ARG A 213 1.67 -5.88 24.52
N ARG A 214 2.92 -5.56 24.86
CA ARG A 214 3.49 -5.99 26.14
C ARG A 214 2.70 -5.37 27.29
#